data_AF-A0A497LD24-F1
#
_entry.id   AF-A0A497LD24-F1
#
_cell.length_a   1.000
_cell.length_b   1.000
_cell.length_c   1.000
_cell.angle_alpha   90.00
_cell.angle_beta   90.00
_cell.angle_gamma   90.00
#
_symmetry.space_group_name_H-M   'P 1'
#
loop_
_entity.id
_entity.type
_entity.pdbx_description
1 polymer ?
#
loop_
_entity_poly.entity_id
_entity_poly.type
_entity_poly.pdbx_seq_one_letter_code
_entity_poly.pdbx_strand_id
1 'polypeptide(L)' 'MLVSEKGIKQLYGFAVKEFKYRERSDGYVSKCHLCVDIRKHIVGITDEFKEIGPKTFYEGSSSE' A
#
# COMPACT_ATOMS: atom_id res chain seq x y z
N MET A 1 9.04 -7.68 -8.49
CA MET A 1 7.95 -8.20 -7.66
C MET A 1 7.97 -7.44 -6.35
N LEU A 2 6.99 -6.54 -6.15
CA LEU A 2 6.86 -5.72 -4.93
C LEU A 2 6.43 -6.57 -3.71
N VAL A 3 6.05 -7.82 -3.96
CA VAL A 3 5.61 -8.81 -2.97
C VAL A 3 6.70 -9.78 -2.51
N SER A 4 7.96 -9.61 -2.95
CA SER A 4 9.02 -10.53 -2.55
C SER A 4 9.34 -10.44 -1.05
N GLU A 5 9.84 -11.54 -0.51
CA GLU A 5 10.20 -11.85 0.89
C GLU A 5 11.11 -10.80 1.57
N LYS A 6 11.61 -9.82 0.82
CA LYS A 6 12.38 -8.66 1.26
C LYS A 6 11.54 -7.58 1.96
N GLY A 7 10.56 -7.98 2.77
CA GLY A 7 10.02 -7.18 3.87
C GLY A 7 9.30 -5.87 3.51
N ILE A 8 8.28 -5.58 4.32
CA ILE A 8 7.48 -4.34 4.23
C ILE A 8 8.30 -3.04 4.27
N LYS A 9 9.50 -3.05 4.86
CA LYS A 9 10.41 -1.90 4.88
C LYS A 9 10.80 -1.42 3.49
N GLN A 10 11.08 -2.34 2.55
CA GLN A 10 11.43 -1.94 1.18
C GLN A 10 10.23 -1.34 0.46
N LEU A 11 9.05 -1.96 0.61
CA LEU A 11 7.80 -1.45 0.04
C LEU A 11 7.46 -0.06 0.59
N TYR A 12 7.61 0.14 1.90
CA TYR A 12 7.41 1.44 2.54
C TYR A 12 8.40 2.49 2.02
N GLY A 13 9.70 2.19 1.99
CA GLY A 13 10.70 3.13 1.49
C GLY A 13 10.47 3.53 0.02
N PHE A 14 10.06 2.56 -0.81
CA PHE A 14 9.68 2.80 -2.20
C PHE A 14 8.43 3.71 -2.28
N ALA A 15 7.39 3.42 -1.51
CA ALA A 15 6.17 4.22 -1.49
C ALA A 15 6.42 5.66 -1.00
N VAL A 16 7.26 5.87 0.00
CA VAL A 16 7.60 7.21 0.50
C VAL A 16 8.43 7.98 -0.54
N LYS A 17 9.40 7.31 -1.18
CA LYS A 17 10.32 7.97 -2.11
C LYS A 17 9.64 8.30 -3.45
N GLU A 18 8.99 7.31 -4.06
CA GLU A 18 8.40 7.40 -5.39
C GLU A 18 6.97 7.92 -5.36
N PHE A 19 6.15 7.46 -4.40
CA PHE A 19 4.71 7.77 -4.31
C PHE A 19 4.37 8.81 -3.24
N LYS A 20 5.39 9.41 -2.59
CA LYS A 20 5.22 10.37 -1.49
C LYS A 20 4.26 9.89 -0.41
N TYR A 21 4.24 8.58 -0.16
CA TYR A 21 3.42 7.96 0.86
C TYR A 21 3.67 8.61 2.21
N ARG A 22 2.59 8.84 2.96
CA ARG A 22 2.63 9.32 4.34
C ARG A 22 1.90 8.32 5.21
N GLU A 23 2.56 7.92 6.28
CA GLU A 23 1.93 7.10 7.30
C GLU A 23 0.74 7.81 7.95
N ARG A 24 -0.28 7.04 8.32
CA ARG A 24 -1.42 7.56 9.05
C ARG A 24 -1.00 7.96 10.46
N SER A 25 -1.50 9.10 10.93
CA SER A 25 -1.24 9.62 12.28
C SER A 25 -1.72 8.68 13.39
N ASP A 26 -2.77 7.90 13.13
CA ASP A 26 -3.28 6.82 14.02
C ASP A 26 -2.33 5.61 14.12
N GLY A 27 -1.31 5.54 13.28
CA GLY A 27 -0.43 4.38 13.16
C GLY A 27 -1.12 3.16 12.52
N TYR A 28 -0.45 2.01 12.62
CA TYR A 28 -0.93 0.75 12.05
C TYR A 28 -0.98 -0.34 13.09
N VAL A 29 -2.12 -1.03 13.17
CA VAL A 29 -2.32 -2.16 14.08
C VAL A 29 -1.33 -3.30 13.80
N SER A 30 -0.91 -3.46 12.54
CA SER A 30 0.00 -4.53 12.15
C SER A 30 0.70 -4.25 10.82
N LYS A 31 1.79 -4.99 10.55
CA LYS A 31 2.52 -4.96 9.27
C LYS A 31 1.59 -5.23 8.08
N CYS A 32 0.58 -6.11 8.24
CA CYS A 32 -0.40 -6.36 7.19
C CYS A 32 -1.22 -5.10 6.85
N HIS A 33 -1.70 -4.36 7.85
CA HIS A 33 -2.42 -3.10 7.66
C HIS A 33 -1.56 -2.06 6.93
N LEU A 34 -0.29 -1.90 7.35
CA LEU A 34 0.64 -1.01 6.64
C LEU A 34 0.84 -1.44 5.18
N CYS A 35 0.93 -2.74 4.91
CA CYS A 35 1.13 -3.26 3.55
C CYS A 35 -0.05 -2.92 2.65
N VAL A 36 -1.27 -3.13 3.16
CA VAL A 36 -2.53 -2.83 2.47
C VAL A 36 -2.64 -1.34 2.20
N ASP A 37 -2.35 -0.49 3.19
CA ASP A 37 -2.43 0.96 3.07
C ASP A 37 -1.44 1.52 2.02
N ILE A 38 -0.19 1.04 2.04
CA ILE A 38 0.81 1.38 1.01
C ILE A 38 0.33 0.97 -0.38
N ARG A 39 -0.15 -0.27 -0.55
CA ARG A 39 -0.61 -0.73 -1.86
C ARG A 39 -1.81 0.07 -2.36
N LYS A 40 -2.78 0.33 -1.47
CA LYS A 40 -3.95 1.17 -1.75
C LYS A 40 -3.54 2.57 -2.24
N HIS A 41 -2.54 3.17 -1.59
CA HIS A 41 -2.01 4.47 -1.99
C HIS A 41 -1.36 4.42 -3.37
N ILE A 42 -0.52 3.42 -3.63
CA ILE A 42 0.16 3.27 -4.93
C ILE A 42 -0.87 3.08 -6.05
N VAL A 43 -1.85 2.17 -5.90
CA VAL A 43 -2.89 1.94 -6.93
C VAL A 43 -3.83 3.14 -7.11
N GLY A 44 -3.94 4.00 -6.09
CA GLY A 44 -4.66 5.27 -6.19
C GLY A 44 -3.92 6.31 -7.02
N ILE A 45 -2.58 6.20 -7.15
CA ILE A 45 -1.74 7.13 -7.91
C ILE A 45 -1.43 6.60 -9.31
N THR A 46 -1.13 5.30 -9.44
CA THR A 46 -0.79 4.66 -10.72
C THR A 46 -1.45 3.28 -10.82
N ASP A 47 -1.93 2.93 -12.02
CA ASP A 47 -2.45 1.59 -12.35
C ASP A 47 -1.39 0.71 -13.03
N GLU A 48 -0.14 1.16 -13.09
CA GLU A 48 0.94 0.42 -13.76
C GLU A 48 1.21 -0.95 -13.11
N PHE A 49 0.90 -1.10 -11.82
CA PHE A 49 1.14 -2.34 -11.08
C PHE A 49 -0.11 -3.23 -11.02
N LYS A 50 -0.28 -4.04 -12.08
CA LYS A 50 -1.31 -5.09 -12.12
C LYS A 50 -1.19 -6.15 -11.02
N GLU A 51 -0.02 -6.27 -10.37
CA GLU A 51 0.23 -7.22 -9.26
C GLU A 51 -0.39 -6.79 -7.92
N ILE A 52 -0.63 -5.50 -7.73
CA ILE A 52 -1.25 -4.95 -6.51
C ILE A 52 -2.64 -4.37 -6.76
N GLY A 53 -3.00 -4.10 -8.02
CA GLY A 53 -4.36 -3.76 -8.43
C GLY A 53 -5.29 -4.97 -8.44
N PRO A 54 -6.59 -4.76 -8.69
CA PRO A 54 -7.23 -3.47 -9.00
C PRO A 54 -7.50 -2.61 -7.76
N LYS A 55 -7.60 -1.29 -7.92
CA LYS A 55 -7.97 -0.36 -6.82
C LYS A 55 -9.27 -0.74 -6.11
N THR A 56 -10.20 -1.36 -6.85
CA THR A 56 -11.51 -1.82 -6.36
C THR A 56 -11.38 -2.85 -5.24
N PHE A 57 -10.27 -3.58 -5.18
CA PHE A 57 -9.95 -4.47 -4.07
C PHE A 57 -9.84 -3.74 -2.72
N TYR A 58 -9.41 -2.47 -2.73
CA TYR A 58 -9.21 -1.65 -1.55
C TYR A 58 -10.36 -0.67 -1.26
N GLU A 59 -11.35 -0.58 -2.16
CA GLU A 59 -12.55 0.26 -1.99
C GLU A 59 -13.60 -0.41 -1.08
N GLY A 60 -13.51 -1.72 -0.85
CA GLY A 60 -14.47 -2.50 -0.06
C GLY A 60 -14.39 -2.37 1.48
N SER A 61 -13.61 -1.44 2.05
CA SER A 61 -13.53 -1.23 3.51
C SER A 61 -14.05 0.14 3.95
N SER A 62 -15.07 0.63 3.26
CA SER A 62 -15.88 1.76 3.74
C SER A 62 -17.35 1.44 3.52
N SER A 63 -17.84 0.38 4.16
CA SER A 63 -19.21 0.20 4.64
C SER A 63 -19.24 -1.07 5.50
N GLU A 64 -19.67 -0.90 6.76
CA GLU A 64 -19.99 -1.92 7.80
C GLU A 64 -18.84 -2.46 8.67
#